data_AF-A0A0G0SBN8-F1
#
_entry.id   AF-A0A0G0SBN8-F1
#
_cell.length_a   1.000
_cell.length_b   1.000
_cell.length_c   1.000
_cell.angle_alpha   90.00
_cell.angle_beta   90.00
_cell.angle_gamma   90.00
#
_symmetry.space_group_name_H-M   'P 1'
#
loop_
_entity.id
_entity.type
_entity.pdbx_description
1 polymer ?
#
loop_
_entity_poly.entity_id
_entity_poly.type
_entity_poly.pdbx_seq_one_letter_code
_entity_poly.pdbx_strand_id
1 'polypeptide(L)'
;MTEKLKQTIEEEIAQLPKEGQEAISAVPWVKIAEEIGAKYNLTEEEIDDFILETLIILIGAADFEFYAINIENHVGTTKDGAKSMADEALERIFKPIRKILEDNIKKNLKIKNPTAMQNVNFILSGGDYSAFMTPNSPLEEYPLGGGGQYIHPGPENLRATPQEGNKKTIIPVFSVPPATTLSLADIQTKMQNKNAETLKAADIKPVNDIIQ
;
A
#
# COMPACT_ATOMS: atom_id res chain seq x y z
N MET A 1 -0.41 -22.67 -13.01
CA MET A 1 -0.80 -22.42 -11.60
C MET A 1 -1.02 -23.69 -10.83
N THR A 2 -0.18 -23.91 -9.83
CA THR A 2 -0.31 -25.00 -8.86
C THR A 2 -1.49 -24.82 -7.90
N GLU A 3 -2.08 -25.93 -7.43
CA GLU A 3 -3.17 -25.90 -6.43
C GLU A 3 -2.73 -25.23 -5.11
N LYS A 4 -1.46 -25.37 -4.73
CA LYS A 4 -0.90 -24.74 -3.54
C LYS A 4 -0.90 -23.21 -3.66
N LEU A 5 -0.48 -22.68 -4.81
CA LEU A 5 -0.49 -21.23 -5.05
C LEU A 5 -1.92 -20.68 -5.04
N LYS A 6 -2.85 -21.40 -5.67
CA LYS A 6 -4.27 -21.04 -5.64
C LYS A 6 -4.82 -20.96 -4.21
N GLN A 7 -4.51 -21.94 -3.37
CA GLN A 7 -4.91 -21.92 -1.95
C GLN A 7 -4.32 -20.71 -1.21
N THR A 8 -3.02 -20.42 -1.40
CA THR A 8 -2.38 -19.25 -0.79
C THR A 8 -3.04 -17.94 -1.21
N ILE A 9 -3.41 -17.79 -2.48
CA ILE A 9 -4.13 -16.62 -2.97
C ILE A 9 -5.46 -16.43 -2.22
N GLU A 10 -6.25 -17.50 -2.12
CA GLU A 10 -7.55 -17.47 -1.44
C GLU A 10 -7.39 -17.10 0.05
N GLU A 11 -6.41 -17.68 0.73
CA GLU A 11 -6.11 -17.45 2.15
C GLU A 11 -5.63 -16.02 2.44
N GLU A 12 -4.75 -15.46 1.61
CA GLU A 12 -4.21 -14.11 1.80
C GLU A 12 -5.26 -13.04 1.47
N ILE A 13 -6.03 -13.22 0.40
CA ILE A 13 -7.13 -12.29 0.07
C ILE A 13 -8.19 -12.30 1.18
N ALA A 14 -8.53 -13.47 1.75
CA ALA A 14 -9.52 -13.56 2.82
C ALA A 14 -9.14 -12.79 4.10
N GLN A 15 -7.87 -12.48 4.31
CA GLN A 15 -7.38 -11.68 5.43
C GLN A 15 -7.54 -10.17 5.23
N LEU A 16 -7.80 -9.71 4.00
CA LEU A 16 -7.98 -8.30 3.71
C LEU A 16 -9.32 -7.78 4.24
N PRO A 17 -9.46 -6.46 4.49
CA PRO A 17 -10.77 -5.84 4.68
C PRO A 17 -11.71 -6.12 3.50
N LYS A 18 -13.02 -6.13 3.78
CA LYS A 18 -14.06 -6.47 2.80
C LYS A 18 -13.96 -5.65 1.52
N GLU A 19 -13.65 -4.37 1.63
CA GLU A 19 -13.48 -3.46 0.50
C GLU A 19 -12.32 -3.89 -0.42
N GLY A 20 -11.23 -4.39 0.17
CA GLY A 20 -10.09 -4.94 -0.57
C GLY A 20 -10.43 -6.26 -1.24
N GLN A 21 -11.11 -7.16 -0.54
CA GLN A 21 -11.58 -8.44 -1.09
C GLN A 21 -12.48 -8.23 -2.31
N GLU A 22 -13.46 -7.33 -2.20
CA GLU A 22 -14.40 -7.01 -3.27
C GLU A 22 -13.69 -6.39 -4.48
N ALA A 23 -12.76 -5.45 -4.25
CA ALA A 23 -12.04 -4.80 -5.33
C ALA A 23 -11.13 -5.76 -6.10
N ILE A 24 -10.40 -6.63 -5.39
CA ILE A 24 -9.52 -7.63 -6.00
C ILE A 24 -10.33 -8.70 -6.73
N SER A 25 -11.42 -9.19 -6.14
CA SER A 25 -12.28 -10.23 -6.75
C SER A 25 -13.03 -9.75 -8.00
N ALA A 26 -13.24 -8.44 -8.14
CA ALA A 26 -13.89 -7.85 -9.31
C ALA A 26 -12.98 -7.80 -10.55
N VAL A 27 -11.68 -8.04 -10.40
CA VAL A 27 -10.71 -8.05 -11.51
C VAL A 27 -10.16 -9.47 -11.67
N PRO A 28 -10.16 -10.05 -12.88
CA PRO A 28 -9.59 -11.39 -13.12
C PRO A 28 -8.05 -11.32 -13.16
N TRP A 29 -7.44 -10.81 -12.09
CA TRP A 29 -6.04 -10.40 -12.06
C TRP A 29 -5.08 -11.57 -12.26
N VAL A 30 -5.40 -12.77 -11.75
CA VAL A 30 -4.60 -13.99 -11.98
C VAL A 30 -4.51 -14.30 -13.46
N LYS A 31 -5.65 -14.32 -14.16
CA LYS A 31 -5.70 -14.56 -15.60
C LYS A 31 -4.94 -13.47 -16.38
N ILE A 32 -5.05 -12.21 -15.95
CA ILE A 32 -4.29 -11.12 -16.57
C ILE A 32 -2.79 -11.33 -16.37
N ALA A 33 -2.36 -11.75 -15.18
CA ALA A 33 -0.96 -12.06 -14.89
C ALA A 33 -0.45 -13.24 -15.73
N GLU A 34 -1.25 -14.31 -15.89
CA GLU A 34 -0.95 -15.44 -16.80
C GLU A 34 -0.78 -14.95 -18.25
N GLU A 35 -1.68 -14.10 -18.75
CA GLU A 35 -1.61 -13.53 -20.10
C GLU A 35 -0.37 -12.65 -20.30
N ILE A 36 0.01 -11.85 -19.29
CA ILE A 36 1.24 -11.07 -19.30
C ILE A 36 2.44 -12.03 -19.33
N GLY A 37 2.55 -12.98 -18.40
CA GLY A 37 3.68 -13.90 -18.36
C GLY A 37 3.86 -14.70 -19.66
N ALA A 38 2.76 -15.19 -20.23
CA ALA A 38 2.77 -15.88 -21.52
C ALA A 38 3.28 -14.98 -22.67
N LYS A 39 2.89 -13.69 -22.69
CA LYS A 39 3.38 -12.72 -23.67
C LYS A 39 4.90 -12.52 -23.62
N TYR A 40 5.50 -12.65 -22.44
CA TYR A 40 6.95 -12.56 -22.23
C TYR A 40 7.67 -13.91 -22.33
N ASN A 41 6.99 -14.97 -22.78
CA ASN A 41 7.51 -16.33 -22.94
C ASN A 41 8.00 -16.96 -21.63
N LEU A 42 7.38 -16.60 -20.50
CA LEU A 42 7.64 -17.27 -19.23
C LEU A 42 7.15 -18.73 -19.27
N THR A 43 7.90 -19.59 -18.60
CA THR A 43 7.50 -20.96 -18.28
C THR A 43 6.34 -20.96 -17.27
N GLU A 44 5.69 -22.11 -17.08
CA GLU A 44 4.60 -22.22 -16.09
C GLU A 44 5.07 -21.90 -14.66
N GLU A 45 6.28 -22.30 -14.30
CA GLU A 45 6.87 -22.01 -12.99
C GLU A 45 7.14 -20.50 -12.81
N GLU A 46 7.72 -19.85 -13.82
CA GLU A 46 7.96 -18.40 -13.79
C GLU A 46 6.66 -17.59 -13.79
N ILE A 47 5.60 -18.08 -14.46
CA ILE A 47 4.26 -17.47 -14.38
C ILE A 47 3.72 -17.58 -12.95
N ASP A 48 3.88 -18.71 -12.29
CA ASP A 48 3.46 -18.89 -10.90
C ASP A 48 4.22 -17.93 -9.96
N ASP A 49 5.53 -17.73 -10.18
CA ASP A 49 6.34 -16.74 -9.45
C ASP A 49 5.85 -15.30 -9.73
N PHE A 50 5.51 -14.97 -10.97
CA PHE A 50 4.94 -13.66 -11.32
C PHE A 50 3.59 -13.40 -10.64
N ILE A 51 2.72 -14.41 -10.60
CA ILE A 51 1.43 -14.34 -9.91
C ILE A 51 1.66 -14.09 -8.41
N LEU A 52 2.66 -14.76 -7.80
CA LEU A 52 3.01 -14.55 -6.40
C LEU A 52 3.52 -13.13 -6.14
N GLU A 53 4.43 -12.61 -6.96
CA GLU A 53 4.91 -11.23 -6.82
C GLU A 53 3.78 -10.21 -6.99
N THR A 54 2.85 -10.47 -7.91
CA THR A 54 1.65 -9.64 -8.08
C THR A 54 0.78 -9.67 -6.83
N LEU A 55 0.55 -10.85 -6.24
CA LEU A 55 -0.22 -11.02 -5.00
C LEU A 55 0.38 -10.21 -3.85
N ILE A 56 1.71 -10.29 -3.65
CA ILE A 56 2.42 -9.60 -2.57
C ILE A 56 2.17 -8.08 -2.63
N ILE A 57 2.16 -7.49 -3.82
CA ILE A 57 1.83 -6.07 -3.99
C ILE A 57 0.33 -5.81 -3.74
N LEU A 58 -0.56 -6.69 -4.24
CA LEU A 58 -2.01 -6.52 -4.08
C LEU A 58 -2.44 -6.53 -2.60
N ILE A 59 -1.81 -7.37 -1.78
CA ILE A 59 -2.11 -7.46 -0.34
C ILE A 59 -1.33 -6.43 0.50
N GLY A 60 -0.48 -5.61 -0.14
CA GLY A 60 0.33 -4.58 0.53
C GLY A 60 1.47 -5.15 1.38
N ALA A 61 1.94 -6.36 1.08
CA ALA A 61 3.07 -6.98 1.78
C ALA A 61 4.43 -6.47 1.27
N ALA A 62 4.46 -5.83 0.11
CA ALA A 62 5.61 -5.05 -0.37
C ALA A 62 5.14 -3.78 -1.11
N ASP A 63 6.00 -2.77 -1.13
CA ASP A 63 5.73 -1.53 -1.84
C ASP A 63 5.87 -1.67 -3.35
N PHE A 64 5.00 -0.96 -4.09
CA PHE A 64 4.97 -0.98 -5.56
C PHE A 64 6.32 -0.57 -6.19
N GLU A 65 7.11 0.26 -5.50
CA GLU A 65 8.44 0.68 -5.99
C GLU A 65 9.43 -0.49 -6.17
N PHE A 66 9.25 -1.57 -5.40
CA PHE A 66 10.07 -2.77 -5.49
C PHE A 66 9.53 -3.79 -6.50
N TYR A 67 8.35 -3.56 -7.08
CA TYR A 67 7.67 -4.57 -7.88
C TYR A 67 8.49 -5.03 -9.10
N ALA A 68 9.02 -4.09 -9.88
CA ALA A 68 9.87 -4.43 -11.03
C ALA A 68 11.17 -5.15 -10.62
N ILE A 69 11.75 -4.78 -9.47
CA ILE A 69 12.97 -5.43 -8.96
C ILE A 69 12.67 -6.85 -8.49
N ASN A 70 11.53 -7.08 -7.85
CA ASN A 70 11.16 -8.42 -7.41
C ASN A 70 10.85 -9.34 -8.61
N ILE A 71 10.20 -8.81 -9.66
CA ILE A 71 10.01 -9.55 -10.90
C ILE A 71 11.36 -9.92 -11.51
N GLU A 72 12.30 -8.98 -11.62
CA GLU A 72 13.65 -9.26 -12.13
C GLU A 72 14.35 -10.38 -11.33
N ASN A 73 14.22 -10.35 -10.00
CA ASN A 73 14.91 -11.28 -9.12
C ASN A 73 14.31 -12.70 -9.11
N HIS A 74 13.00 -12.83 -9.29
CA HIS A 74 12.30 -14.10 -9.02
C HIS A 74 11.66 -14.73 -10.26
N VAL A 75 11.39 -13.97 -11.32
CA VAL A 75 10.53 -14.42 -12.45
C VAL A 75 11.37 -14.85 -13.67
N GLY A 76 12.70 -15.01 -13.50
CA GLY A 76 13.58 -15.50 -14.56
C GLY A 76 13.70 -14.58 -15.79
N THR A 77 13.33 -13.30 -15.66
CA THR A 77 13.31 -12.33 -16.76
C THR A 77 14.47 -11.32 -16.70
N THR A 78 14.66 -10.58 -17.78
CA THR A 78 15.62 -9.46 -17.81
C THR A 78 15.06 -8.24 -17.10
N LYS A 79 15.91 -7.32 -16.65
CA LYS A 79 15.50 -6.03 -16.08
C LYS A 79 14.49 -5.25 -16.94
N ASP A 80 14.72 -5.18 -18.25
CA ASP A 80 13.81 -4.49 -19.17
C ASP A 80 12.47 -5.23 -19.32
N GLY A 81 12.51 -6.56 -19.32
CA GLY A 81 11.33 -7.42 -19.28
C GLY A 81 10.52 -7.21 -18.01
N ALA A 82 11.18 -7.25 -16.85
CA ALA A 82 10.56 -7.03 -15.54
C ALA A 82 9.86 -5.67 -15.44
N LYS A 83 10.53 -4.61 -15.89
CA LYS A 83 9.94 -3.26 -15.94
C LYS A 83 8.71 -3.23 -16.85
N SER A 84 8.81 -3.81 -18.04
CA SER A 84 7.70 -3.81 -19.01
C SER A 84 6.50 -4.62 -18.52
N MET A 85 6.75 -5.74 -17.83
CA MET A 85 5.72 -6.54 -17.16
C MET A 85 5.07 -5.77 -16.01
N ALA A 86 5.86 -5.08 -15.18
CA ALA A 86 5.37 -4.26 -14.09
C ALA A 86 4.46 -3.12 -14.59
N ASP A 87 4.88 -2.42 -15.65
CA ASP A 87 4.10 -1.36 -16.29
C ASP A 87 2.79 -1.91 -16.87
N GLU A 88 2.81 -3.08 -17.50
CA GLU A 88 1.61 -3.70 -18.04
C GLU A 88 0.63 -4.16 -16.94
N ALA A 89 1.14 -4.74 -15.86
CA ALA A 89 0.35 -5.11 -14.70
C ALA A 89 -0.22 -3.88 -13.99
N LEU A 90 0.53 -2.76 -13.92
CA LEU A 90 0.03 -1.48 -13.41
C LEU A 90 -1.24 -1.05 -14.13
N GLU A 91 -1.22 -1.06 -15.46
CA GLU A 91 -2.35 -0.64 -16.28
C GLU A 91 -3.52 -1.63 -16.21
N ARG A 92 -3.25 -2.94 -16.27
CA ARG A 92 -4.30 -3.96 -16.47
C ARG A 92 -4.84 -4.53 -15.16
N ILE A 93 -4.07 -4.49 -14.07
CA ILE A 93 -4.43 -5.07 -12.77
C ILE A 93 -4.61 -3.96 -11.73
N PHE A 94 -3.53 -3.25 -11.41
CA PHE A 94 -3.52 -2.37 -10.24
C PHE A 94 -4.41 -1.13 -10.39
N LYS A 95 -4.39 -0.47 -11.55
CA LYS A 95 -5.25 0.70 -11.80
C LYS A 95 -6.74 0.36 -11.74
N PRO A 96 -7.25 -0.71 -12.39
CA PRO A 96 -8.63 -1.14 -12.25
C PRO A 96 -9.05 -1.44 -10.81
N ILE A 97 -8.23 -2.19 -10.06
CA ILE A 97 -8.51 -2.51 -8.65
C ILE A 97 -8.53 -1.24 -7.80
N ARG A 98 -7.55 -0.35 -7.97
CA ARG A 98 -7.50 0.95 -7.28
C ARG A 98 -8.76 1.77 -7.53
N LYS A 99 -9.20 1.85 -8.79
CA LYS A 99 -10.42 2.57 -9.16
C LYS A 99 -11.65 2.01 -8.44
N ILE A 100 -11.79 0.68 -8.38
CA ILE A 100 -12.91 0.03 -7.67
C ILE A 100 -12.85 0.34 -6.18
N LEU A 101 -11.66 0.27 -5.58
CA LEU A 101 -11.46 0.59 -4.17
C LEU A 101 -11.82 2.06 -3.87
N GLU A 102 -11.34 3.00 -4.67
CA GLU A 102 -11.68 4.43 -4.55
C GLU A 102 -13.19 4.67 -4.67
N ASP A 103 -13.85 4.02 -5.64
CA ASP A 103 -15.29 4.14 -5.84
C ASP A 103 -16.08 3.55 -4.66
N ASN A 104 -15.62 2.44 -4.09
CA ASN A 104 -16.22 1.82 -2.91
C ASN A 104 -16.06 2.72 -1.67
N ILE A 105 -14.87 3.28 -1.45
CA ILE A 105 -14.61 4.23 -0.37
C ILE A 105 -15.52 5.46 -0.53
N LYS A 106 -15.58 6.08 -1.71
CA LYS A 106 -16.45 7.25 -1.98
C LYS A 106 -17.94 6.94 -1.74
N LYS A 107 -18.42 5.75 -2.10
CA LYS A 107 -19.81 5.33 -1.85
C LYS A 107 -20.12 5.14 -0.37
N ASN A 108 -19.14 4.66 0.40
CA ASN A 108 -19.27 4.40 1.83
C ASN A 108 -18.97 5.64 2.70
N LEU A 109 -18.25 6.64 2.18
CA LEU A 109 -18.05 7.97 2.77
C LEU A 109 -19.31 8.85 2.77
N LYS A 110 -20.51 8.27 2.80
CA LYS A 110 -21.78 9.00 2.99
C LYS A 110 -21.90 9.52 4.43
N ILE A 111 -20.95 10.30 4.89
CA ILE A 111 -21.17 11.26 5.95
C ILE A 111 -21.84 12.48 5.31
N LYS A 112 -23.16 12.40 5.09
CA LYS A 112 -23.95 13.61 4.86
C LYS A 112 -24.10 14.30 6.22
N ASN A 113 -23.25 15.31 6.49
CA ASN A 113 -23.13 16.07 7.74
C ASN A 113 -22.37 15.34 8.88
N PRO A 114 -21.03 15.42 8.92
CA PRO A 114 -20.28 14.92 10.07
C PRO A 114 -20.71 15.67 11.32
N THR A 115 -21.05 14.93 12.37
CA THR A 115 -21.15 15.51 13.70
C THR A 115 -19.77 16.00 14.15
N ALA A 116 -19.71 17.00 15.03
CA ALA A 116 -18.46 17.52 15.56
C ALA A 116 -17.58 16.39 16.17
N MET A 117 -18.20 15.37 16.75
CA MET A 117 -17.50 14.22 17.34
C MET A 117 -16.84 13.31 16.28
N GLN A 118 -17.43 13.18 15.09
CA GLN A 118 -16.82 12.41 13.99
C GLN A 118 -15.60 13.13 13.43
N ASN A 119 -15.62 14.46 13.35
CA ASN A 119 -14.45 15.24 12.96
C ASN A 119 -13.32 15.11 13.99
N VAL A 120 -13.65 15.15 15.29
CA VAL A 120 -12.64 14.99 16.35
C VAL A 120 -12.03 13.59 16.32
N ASN A 121 -12.84 12.53 16.21
CA ASN A 121 -12.32 11.16 16.11
C ASN A 121 -11.46 10.95 14.85
N PHE A 122 -11.85 11.57 13.74
CA PHE A 122 -11.08 11.55 12.50
C PHE A 122 -9.71 12.24 12.65
N ILE A 123 -9.68 13.45 13.23
CA ILE A 123 -8.45 14.21 13.52
C ILE A 123 -7.52 13.42 14.44
N LEU A 124 -8.08 12.82 15.50
CA LEU A 124 -7.30 12.03 16.47
C LEU A 124 -6.80 10.70 15.88
N SER A 125 -7.48 10.16 14.86
CA SER A 125 -7.07 8.93 14.15
C SER A 125 -6.05 9.15 13.02
N GLY A 126 -5.81 10.40 12.61
CA GLY A 126 -4.87 10.74 11.54
C GLY A 126 -5.34 10.38 10.12
N GLY A 127 -6.65 10.38 9.86
CA GLY A 127 -7.22 9.96 8.58
C GLY A 127 -6.92 10.88 7.38
N ASP A 128 -7.18 10.39 6.16
CA ASP A 128 -6.97 11.11 4.89
C ASP A 128 -7.95 12.28 4.66
N TYR A 129 -7.43 13.50 4.81
CA TYR A 129 -8.15 14.77 4.74
C TYR A 129 -8.81 15.07 3.38
N SER A 130 -8.51 14.31 2.33
CA SER A 130 -9.03 14.54 0.97
C SER A 130 -10.57 14.49 0.89
N ALA A 131 -11.24 13.76 1.79
CA ALA A 131 -12.70 13.71 1.87
C ALA A 131 -13.36 15.01 2.37
N PHE A 132 -12.60 15.88 3.05
CA PHE A 132 -13.07 17.18 3.56
C PHE A 132 -12.58 18.35 2.72
N MET A 133 -11.64 18.12 1.80
CA MET A 133 -11.18 19.10 0.84
C MET A 133 -12.11 19.08 -0.37
N THR A 134 -12.97 20.08 -0.49
CA THR A 134 -13.69 20.32 -1.75
C THR A 134 -12.65 20.59 -2.85
N PRO A 135 -12.72 19.93 -4.03
CA PRO A 135 -11.87 20.27 -5.15
C PRO A 135 -12.19 21.70 -5.60
N ASN A 136 -11.33 22.62 -5.22
CA ASN A 136 -11.29 24.03 -5.62
C ASN A 136 -12.66 24.73 -5.64
N SER A 137 -13.05 25.33 -4.51
CA SER A 137 -13.61 26.67 -4.63
C SER A 137 -12.56 27.50 -5.39
N PRO A 138 -12.92 28.20 -6.49
CA PRO A 138 -12.01 29.15 -7.11
C PRO A 138 -11.44 30.02 -6.00
N LEU A 139 -10.11 30.20 -5.96
CA LEU A 139 -9.49 31.15 -5.04
C LEU A 139 -10.26 32.45 -5.18
N GLU A 140 -11.09 32.77 -4.20
CA GLU A 140 -11.74 34.06 -4.13
C GLU A 140 -10.59 35.05 -4.00
N GLU A 141 -10.36 35.76 -5.09
CA GLU A 141 -9.32 36.76 -5.24
C GLU A 141 -9.55 37.78 -4.13
N TYR A 142 -8.76 37.71 -3.05
CA TYR A 142 -8.86 38.65 -1.95
C TYR A 142 -8.68 40.07 -2.52
N PRO A 143 -9.70 40.95 -2.44
CA PRO A 143 -9.54 42.31 -2.92
C PRO A 143 -8.50 43.03 -2.06
N LEU A 144 -7.45 43.51 -2.73
CA LEU A 144 -6.49 44.47 -2.20
C LEU A 144 -7.23 45.75 -1.78
N GLY A 145 -7.33 45.99 -0.47
CA GLY A 145 -7.46 47.34 0.12
C GLY A 145 -8.84 47.74 0.65
N GLY A 146 -8.91 47.99 1.95
CA GLY A 146 -10.02 48.70 2.61
C GLY A 146 -9.83 48.73 4.12
N GLY A 147 -9.39 49.87 4.66
CA GLY A 147 -8.88 50.01 6.03
C GLY A 147 -9.91 49.91 7.17
N GLY A 148 -9.40 49.51 8.34
CA GLY A 148 -10.10 49.58 9.63
C GLY A 148 -9.14 49.20 10.77
N GLN A 149 -8.88 50.14 11.67
CA GLN A 149 -7.78 50.15 12.64
C GLN A 149 -8.00 49.22 13.85
N TYR A 150 -6.98 48.44 14.22
CA TYR A 150 -6.69 48.09 15.62
C TYR A 150 -5.20 48.30 15.92
N ILE A 151 -4.97 49.43 16.56
CA ILE A 151 -3.82 50.01 17.27
C ILE A 151 -2.67 49.03 17.61
N HIS A 152 -1.52 49.22 16.97
CA HIS A 152 -0.21 48.74 17.44
C HIS A 152 0.43 49.81 18.34
N PRO A 153 1.03 49.48 19.50
CA PRO A 153 1.94 50.39 20.19
C PRO A 153 3.22 50.55 19.37
N GLY A 154 3.66 51.81 19.22
CA GLY A 154 4.74 52.24 18.33
C GLY A 154 6.17 51.83 18.76
N PRO A 155 7.17 52.15 17.92
CA PRO A 155 8.45 51.47 17.88
C PRO A 155 9.52 52.24 18.67
N GLU A 156 10.14 51.59 19.65
CA GLU A 156 11.46 52.00 20.12
C GLU A 156 12.39 50.79 20.23
N ASN A 157 13.49 50.88 19.47
CA ASN A 157 14.76 50.17 19.68
C ASN A 157 14.77 48.65 19.51
N LEU A 158 14.77 48.15 18.27
CA LEU A 158 15.55 46.94 17.94
C LEU A 158 16.24 47.10 16.58
N ARG A 159 17.54 47.40 16.68
CA ARG A 159 18.53 47.44 15.60
C ARG A 159 18.57 46.09 14.88
N ALA A 160 18.41 46.07 13.56
CA ALA A 160 18.58 44.87 12.76
C ALA A 160 20.05 44.39 12.82
N THR A 161 20.26 43.13 13.18
CA THR A 161 21.53 42.43 13.01
C THR A 161 21.58 41.78 11.61
N PRO A 162 22.75 41.74 10.93
CA PRO A 162 22.86 41.11 9.62
C PRO A 162 22.61 39.60 9.73
N GLN A 163 21.78 39.04 8.83
CA GLN A 163 21.67 37.58 8.70
C GLN A 163 22.97 36.99 8.17
N GLU A 164 23.62 36.20 9.02
CA GLU A 164 24.82 35.45 8.71
C GLU A 164 24.48 34.15 7.97
N GLY A 165 25.02 34.00 6.75
CA GLY A 165 25.54 32.73 6.23
C GLY A 165 24.55 31.58 6.03
N ASN A 166 24.18 31.36 4.76
CA ASN A 166 23.64 30.13 4.22
C ASN A 166 24.56 28.93 4.57
N LYS A 167 24.21 28.11 5.56
CA LYS A 167 24.87 26.81 5.82
C LYS A 167 24.08 25.71 5.14
N LYS A 168 24.67 25.09 4.11
CA LYS A 168 24.19 23.83 3.53
C LYS A 168 24.13 22.76 4.62
N THR A 169 22.94 22.47 5.12
CA THR A 169 22.70 21.24 5.88
C THR A 169 22.71 20.09 4.88
N ILE A 170 23.83 19.36 4.82
CA ILE A 170 23.87 18.04 4.21
C ILE A 170 23.11 17.12 5.17
N ILE A 171 21.93 16.69 4.75
CA ILE A 171 21.16 15.65 5.45
C ILE A 171 21.92 14.33 5.24
N PRO A 172 22.36 13.60 6.28
CA PRO A 172 22.99 12.30 6.07
C PRO A 172 21.96 11.34 5.49
N VAL A 173 22.31 10.72 4.36
CA VAL A 173 21.56 9.59 3.79
C VAL A 173 21.65 8.45 4.81
N PHE A 174 20.54 8.18 5.51
CA PHE A 174 20.41 6.92 6.24
C PHE A 174 20.38 5.80 5.19
N SER A 175 21.37 4.91 5.27
CA SER A 175 21.37 3.68 4.50
C SER A 175 20.18 2.84 4.96
N VAL A 176 19.10 2.86 4.18
CA VAL A 176 17.99 1.94 4.37
C VAL A 176 18.54 0.55 4.05
N PRO A 177 18.47 -0.43 4.97
CA PRO A 177 18.86 -1.80 4.63
C PRO A 177 17.96 -2.28 3.47
N PRO A 178 18.48 -3.07 2.52
CA PRO A 178 17.66 -3.63 1.46
C PRO A 178 16.49 -4.40 2.09
N ALA A 179 15.30 -4.22 1.54
CA ALA A 179 14.10 -4.93 1.95
C ALA A 179 14.42 -6.44 2.03
N THR A 180 14.11 -7.05 3.17
CA THR A 180 14.32 -8.49 3.38
C THR A 180 13.56 -9.25 2.30
N THR A 181 14.30 -9.86 1.39
CA THR A 181 13.80 -10.77 0.35
C THR A 181 12.96 -11.85 1.02
N LEU A 182 11.68 -11.95 0.66
CA LEU A 182 10.81 -13.05 1.08
C LEU A 182 10.75 -14.04 -0.08
N SER A 183 11.56 -15.10 -0.01
CA SER A 183 11.46 -16.25 -0.90
C SER A 183 10.19 -17.07 -0.56
N LEU A 184 9.70 -17.88 -1.51
CA LEU A 184 8.74 -18.96 -1.22
C LEU A 184 9.19 -19.82 -0.04
N ALA A 185 10.49 -20.03 0.14
CA ALA A 185 11.04 -20.76 1.29
C ALA A 185 10.86 -20.00 2.62
N ASP A 186 10.95 -18.67 2.60
CA ASP A 186 10.77 -17.81 3.78
C ASP A 186 9.29 -17.71 4.17
N ILE A 187 8.38 -17.66 3.19
CA ILE A 187 6.93 -17.75 3.40
C ILE A 187 6.58 -19.13 3.98
N GLN A 188 7.14 -20.21 3.44
CA GLN A 188 6.95 -21.58 3.96
C GLN A 188 7.43 -21.71 5.41
N THR A 189 8.60 -21.15 5.74
CA THR A 189 9.16 -21.18 7.10
C THR A 189 8.31 -20.37 8.08
N LYS A 190 7.82 -19.20 7.66
CA LYS A 190 6.90 -18.39 8.47
C LYS A 190 5.57 -19.10 8.73
N MET A 191 5.02 -19.80 7.73
CA MET A 191 3.77 -20.56 7.90
C MET A 191 3.94 -21.79 8.81
N GLN A 192 5.05 -22.53 8.71
CA GLN A 192 5.33 -23.65 9.63
C GLN A 192 5.45 -23.19 11.08
N ASN A 193 6.08 -22.03 11.32
CA ASN A 193 6.22 -21.46 12.65
C ASN A 193 4.90 -20.93 13.22
N LYS A 194 4.05 -20.29 12.39
CA LYS A 194 2.71 -19.82 12.80
C LYS A 194 1.81 -20.99 13.23
N ASN A 195 1.86 -22.11 12.51
CA ASN A 195 1.12 -23.33 12.88
C ASN A 195 1.61 -23.94 14.21
N ALA A 196 2.92 -23.92 14.47
CA ALA A 196 3.51 -24.40 15.72
C ALA A 196 3.14 -23.50 16.92
N GLU A 197 3.00 -22.19 16.73
CA GLU A 197 2.56 -21.25 17.77
C GLU A 197 1.06 -21.40 18.07
N THR A 198 0.22 -21.60 17.06
CA THR A 198 -1.22 -21.88 17.27
C THR A 198 -1.46 -23.22 17.97
N LEU A 199 -0.62 -24.23 17.74
CA LEU A 199 -0.66 -25.52 18.44
C LEU A 199 -0.12 -25.45 19.88
N LYS A 200 0.67 -24.42 20.22
CA LYS A 200 1.13 -24.15 21.60
C LYS A 200 0.16 -23.25 22.37
N ALA A 201 -0.58 -22.38 21.68
CA ALA A 201 -1.56 -21.47 22.27
C ALA A 201 -2.91 -22.14 22.51
N ALA A 202 -3.25 -23.17 21.73
CA ALA A 202 -4.34 -24.07 22.04
C ALA A 202 -3.78 -25.21 22.89
N ASP A 203 -4.18 -25.30 24.16
CA ASP A 203 -3.83 -26.36 25.12
C ASP A 203 -4.44 -27.73 24.70
N ILE A 204 -4.20 -28.15 23.46
CA ILE A 204 -4.70 -29.40 22.90
C ILE A 204 -3.62 -30.44 23.12
N LYS A 205 -3.84 -31.29 24.13
CA LYS A 205 -3.03 -32.50 24.31
C LYS A 205 -2.99 -33.29 22.99
N PRO A 206 -1.81 -33.81 22.60
CA PRO A 206 -1.72 -34.69 21.44
C PRO A 206 -2.65 -35.89 21.61
N VAL A 207 -3.32 -36.28 20.51
CA VAL A 207 -4.35 -37.34 20.41
C VAL A 207 -3.81 -38.76 20.68
N ASN A 208 -2.59 -38.91 21.21
CA ASN A 208 -2.00 -40.21 21.50
C ASN A 208 -2.36 -40.81 22.87
N ASP A 209 -3.20 -40.15 23.67
CA ASP A 209 -3.65 -40.67 24.99
C ASP A 209 -5.13 -41.13 25.02
N ILE A 210 -5.81 -41.31 23.88
CA ILE A 210 -7.23 -41.76 23.85
C ILE A 210 -7.38 -43.27 23.58
N ILE A 211 -6.29 -44.04 23.58
CA ILE A 211 -6.38 -45.51 23.54
C ILE A 211 -5.57 -46.09 24.70
N GLN A 212 -6.24 -46.24 25.86
CA GLN A 212 -6.10 -47.40 26.77
C GLN A 212 -7.46 -47.71 27.40
#